data_AF-K1X493-F1
#
_entry.id   AF-K1X493-F1
#
_cell.length_a   1.000
_cell.length_b   1.000
_cell.length_c   1.000
_cell.angle_alpha   90.00
_cell.angle_beta   90.00
_cell.angle_gamma   90.00
#
_symmetry.space_group_name_H-M   'P 1'
#
loop_
_entity.id
_entity.type
_entity.pdbx_description
1 polymer ?
#
loop_
_entity_poly.entity_id
_entity_poly.type
_entity_poly.pdbx_seq_one_letter_code
_entity_poly.pdbx_strand_id
1 'polypeptide(L)'
;MGFVSFILLLLLLLAADKITNWVAPNDESGEFKRGQSQFRNFVRKGKGEEFPPEAGRYHLYVSYACPWAHRALIVRQLKGLQDIIPFTSVHWHMQELGWHFADGSSSQTDAPGANVTLDPVKGHEGYKHIRDLYFAVDPGYQGRFTVPVLYDVKQGKIVSNESSEIIRMFYTEFDDLLAPEFQKLDLLPAALQSQIDTTNEWTYNDINNGVYKSGFATTQEAYTKAVTTLFAALDRVEAHLATVTDGPYYYGPTLTEADIRLFTTIIRFDVVYVQHFKTNVRTIRADYPYIHRWLRGLYWGNKAFEETTEFTHIKKHYTKSHTQINPFSITPLGPEPPILRMDEEVPAVRFALAQAQVAQK
;
A
#
# COMPACT_ATOMS: atom_id res chain seq x y z
N MET A 1 18.21 -8.22 -47.46
CA MET A 1 18.62 -7.36 -46.33
C MET A 1 17.51 -6.45 -45.77
N GLY A 2 16.35 -6.25 -46.46
CA GLY A 2 15.29 -5.34 -45.97
C GLY A 2 14.33 -5.89 -44.91
N PHE A 3 14.14 -7.22 -44.82
CA PHE A 3 13.13 -7.82 -43.92
C PHE A 3 13.55 -7.87 -42.44
N VAL A 4 14.85 -8.09 -42.17
CA VAL A 4 15.38 -8.17 -40.80
C VAL A 4 15.39 -6.79 -40.12
N SER A 5 15.66 -5.73 -40.89
CA SER A 5 15.64 -4.35 -40.38
C SER A 5 14.23 -3.88 -40.00
N PHE A 6 13.21 -4.32 -40.73
CA PHE A 6 11.82 -3.97 -40.44
C PHE A 6 11.28 -4.68 -39.19
N ILE A 7 11.67 -5.95 -38.97
CA ILE A 7 11.31 -6.70 -37.75
C ILE A 7 12.02 -6.11 -36.53
N LEU A 8 13.29 -5.69 -36.65
CA LEU A 8 14.02 -5.04 -35.57
C LEU A 8 13.44 -3.67 -35.23
N LEU A 9 13.06 -2.88 -36.24
CA LEU A 9 12.39 -1.59 -36.04
C LEU A 9 10.98 -1.76 -35.44
N LEU A 10 10.24 -2.80 -35.84
CA LEU A 10 8.94 -3.15 -35.26
C LEU A 10 9.08 -3.65 -33.81
N LEU A 11 10.11 -4.43 -33.48
CA LEU A 11 10.42 -4.87 -32.11
C LEU A 11 10.84 -3.69 -31.21
N LEU A 12 11.61 -2.74 -31.75
CA LEU A 12 11.96 -1.49 -31.07
C LEU A 12 10.76 -0.55 -30.87
N LEU A 13 9.82 -0.50 -31.83
CA LEU A 13 8.55 0.23 -31.71
C LEU A 13 7.53 -0.48 -30.78
N LEU A 14 7.59 -1.81 -30.67
CA LEU A 14 6.76 -2.63 -29.77
C LEU A 14 7.24 -2.61 -28.32
N ALA A 15 8.48 -2.21 -28.06
CA ALA A 15 9.00 -1.92 -26.74
C ALA A 15 8.67 -0.48 -26.31
N ALA A 16 7.46 0.00 -26.62
CA ALA A 16 6.94 1.19 -25.98
C ALA A 16 7.01 0.99 -24.45
N ASP A 17 7.49 2.00 -23.72
CA ASP A 17 7.58 1.95 -22.26
C ASP A 17 6.19 1.78 -21.66
N LYS A 18 5.81 0.52 -21.40
CA LYS A 18 4.56 0.19 -20.73
C LYS A 18 4.64 0.73 -19.32
N ILE A 19 3.55 1.29 -18.81
CA ILE A 19 3.49 1.77 -17.41
C ILE A 19 3.75 0.64 -16.38
N THR A 20 3.55 -0.60 -16.82
CA THR A 20 3.83 -1.83 -16.06
C THR A 20 5.28 -2.30 -16.17
N ASN A 21 6.15 -1.62 -16.90
CA ASN A 21 7.60 -1.86 -16.87
C ASN A 21 8.14 -1.28 -15.55
N TRP A 22 8.32 -2.15 -14.56
CA TRP A 22 8.83 -1.76 -13.24
C TRP A 22 10.36 -1.66 -13.22
N VAL A 23 11.03 -2.46 -14.04
CA VAL A 23 12.47 -2.36 -14.36
C VAL A 23 12.56 -2.02 -15.85
N ALA A 24 13.47 -1.11 -16.21
CA ALA A 24 13.65 -0.75 -17.62
C ALA A 24 14.10 -1.99 -18.41
N PRO A 25 13.57 -2.23 -19.63
CA PRO A 25 13.90 -3.44 -20.40
C PRO A 25 15.40 -3.63 -20.70
N ASN A 26 16.18 -2.55 -20.64
CA ASN A 26 17.63 -2.51 -20.86
C ASN A 26 18.45 -2.33 -19.57
N ASP A 27 17.85 -2.40 -18.37
CA ASP A 27 18.62 -2.34 -17.12
C ASP A 27 19.31 -3.68 -16.86
N GLU A 28 20.64 -3.70 -17.00
CA GLU A 28 21.48 -4.89 -16.80
C GLU A 28 21.63 -5.28 -15.32
N SER A 29 21.43 -4.34 -14.38
CA SER A 29 21.49 -4.67 -12.94
C SER A 29 20.31 -5.56 -12.53
N GLY A 30 19.18 -5.40 -13.20
CA GLY A 30 17.91 -6.03 -12.86
C GLY A 30 17.33 -5.58 -11.52
N GLU A 31 17.85 -4.50 -10.94
CA GLU A 31 17.34 -3.92 -9.69
C GLU A 31 16.13 -3.02 -9.95
N PHE A 32 15.07 -3.20 -9.15
CA PHE A 32 13.96 -2.27 -9.14
C PHE A 32 14.32 -0.98 -8.39
N LYS A 33 14.25 0.15 -9.11
CA LYS A 33 14.46 1.50 -8.59
C LYS A 33 13.14 2.27 -8.59
N ARG A 34 12.63 2.58 -7.39
CA ARG A 34 11.37 3.30 -7.23
C ARG A 34 11.56 4.78 -7.61
N GLY A 35 10.73 5.28 -8.52
CA GLY A 35 10.66 6.71 -8.81
C GLY A 35 10.12 7.51 -7.62
N GLN A 36 10.63 8.72 -7.43
CA GLN A 36 10.20 9.61 -6.36
C GLN A 36 8.88 10.33 -6.70
N SER A 37 8.05 10.55 -5.68
CA SER A 37 6.83 11.36 -5.76
C SER A 37 7.16 12.82 -6.13
N GLN A 38 6.37 13.42 -7.03
CA GLN A 38 6.67 14.73 -7.63
C GLN A 38 5.85 15.87 -7.02
N PHE A 39 4.61 15.59 -6.60
CA PHE A 39 3.75 16.59 -5.94
C PHE A 39 3.93 16.48 -4.44
N ARG A 40 4.48 17.53 -3.82
CA ARG A 40 4.98 17.52 -2.43
C ARG A 40 4.50 18.75 -1.64
N ASN A 41 3.40 19.37 -2.06
CA ASN A 41 2.79 20.45 -1.29
C ASN A 41 2.14 19.87 -0.02
N PHE A 42 1.80 20.75 0.92
CA PHE A 42 1.32 20.35 2.25
C PHE A 42 0.05 21.12 2.60
N VAL A 43 -0.96 20.44 3.14
CA VAL A 43 -2.10 21.11 3.79
C VAL A 43 -1.61 21.71 5.10
N ARG A 44 -1.83 23.00 5.33
CA ARG A 44 -1.33 23.68 6.53
C ARG A 44 -2.40 24.55 7.18
N LYS A 45 -2.48 24.49 8.51
CA LYS A 45 -3.18 25.51 9.30
C LYS A 45 -2.45 26.84 9.17
N GLY A 46 -3.21 27.91 8.97
CA GLY A 46 -2.65 29.25 8.95
C GLY A 46 -3.45 30.18 8.04
N LYS A 47 -3.36 31.48 8.34
CA LYS A 47 -3.98 32.49 7.49
C LYS A 47 -3.13 32.68 6.24
N GLY A 48 -3.72 32.47 5.07
CA GLY A 48 -3.07 32.69 3.78
C GLY A 48 -2.28 31.50 3.24
N GLU A 49 -2.39 30.33 3.86
CA GLU A 49 -1.87 29.08 3.31
C GLU A 49 -2.51 28.79 1.94
N GLU A 50 -1.74 28.22 1.00
CA GLU A 50 -2.27 27.85 -0.32
C GLU A 50 -3.31 26.73 -0.19
N PHE A 51 -3.04 25.78 0.70
CA PHE A 51 -3.88 24.61 0.99
C PHE A 51 -4.29 24.59 2.49
N PRO A 52 -5.26 25.42 2.92
CA PRO A 52 -5.80 25.39 4.27
C PRO A 52 -6.77 24.22 4.52
N PRO A 53 -6.80 23.65 5.73
CA PRO A 53 -7.70 22.55 6.09
C PRO A 53 -9.16 22.99 6.05
N GLU A 54 -9.93 22.42 5.12
CA GLU A 54 -11.35 22.74 4.91
C GLU A 54 -12.14 21.47 4.62
N ALA A 55 -13.29 21.31 5.28
CA ALA A 55 -14.20 20.20 5.01
C ALA A 55 -14.73 20.24 3.57
N GLY A 56 -14.64 19.12 2.87
CA GLY A 56 -15.11 18.98 1.48
C GLY A 56 -14.21 19.62 0.41
N ARG A 57 -13.07 20.22 0.77
CA ARG A 57 -12.12 20.80 -0.20
C ARG A 57 -11.18 19.75 -0.81
N TYR A 58 -10.85 18.71 -0.07
CA TYR A 58 -9.87 17.72 -0.48
C TYR A 58 -10.54 16.40 -0.81
N HIS A 59 -10.12 15.78 -1.92
CA HIS A 59 -10.53 14.43 -2.31
C HIS A 59 -9.32 13.52 -2.35
N LEU A 60 -9.44 12.34 -1.76
CA LEU A 60 -8.36 11.35 -1.73
C LEU A 60 -8.62 10.26 -2.80
N TYR A 61 -7.76 10.16 -3.80
CA TYR A 61 -7.79 9.04 -4.74
C TYR A 61 -6.84 7.94 -4.29
N VAL A 62 -7.34 6.71 -4.21
CA VAL A 62 -6.62 5.55 -3.67
C VAL A 62 -6.81 4.32 -4.55
N SER A 63 -6.09 3.24 -4.24
CA SER A 63 -6.51 1.88 -4.55
C SER A 63 -6.45 1.07 -3.27
N TYR A 64 -7.48 0.30 -2.94
CA TYR A 64 -7.40 -0.63 -1.80
C TYR A 64 -6.25 -1.64 -1.92
N ALA A 65 -5.80 -1.93 -3.14
CA ALA A 65 -4.68 -2.83 -3.36
C ALA A 65 -3.32 -2.23 -2.95
N CYS A 66 -3.16 -0.91 -3.07
CA CYS A 66 -1.89 -0.22 -2.91
C CYS A 66 -1.56 0.00 -1.41
N PRO A 67 -0.43 -0.55 -0.88
CA PRO A 67 -0.08 -0.38 0.52
C PRO A 67 0.21 1.09 0.88
N TRP A 68 0.74 1.88 -0.06
CA TRP A 68 1.02 3.31 0.15
C TRP A 68 -0.29 4.10 0.33
N ALA A 69 -1.29 3.82 -0.49
CA ALA A 69 -2.60 4.48 -0.39
C ALA A 69 -3.38 4.00 0.83
N HIS A 70 -3.21 2.73 1.20
CA HIS A 70 -3.83 2.13 2.37
C HIS A 70 -3.41 2.82 3.68
N ARG A 71 -2.18 3.36 3.77
CA ARG A 71 -1.75 4.18 4.92
C ARG A 71 -2.65 5.39 5.12
N ALA A 72 -2.96 6.10 4.04
CA ALA A 72 -3.84 7.27 4.08
C ALA A 72 -5.27 6.89 4.46
N LEU A 73 -5.77 5.73 4.01
CA LEU A 73 -7.10 5.23 4.42
C LEU A 73 -7.16 4.90 5.92
N ILE A 74 -6.16 4.18 6.45
CA ILE A 74 -6.10 3.84 7.87
C ILE A 74 -6.07 5.13 8.70
N VAL A 75 -5.19 6.08 8.37
CA VAL A 75 -5.07 7.33 9.13
C VAL A 75 -6.32 8.19 9.00
N ARG A 76 -6.92 8.26 7.81
CA ARG A 76 -8.21 8.94 7.60
C ARG A 76 -9.29 8.39 8.52
N GLN A 77 -9.39 7.08 8.67
CA GLN A 77 -10.38 6.45 9.53
C GLN A 77 -10.06 6.62 11.02
N LEU A 78 -8.80 6.46 11.41
CA LEU A 78 -8.33 6.67 12.78
C LEU A 78 -8.56 8.11 13.28
N LYS A 79 -8.40 9.09 12.40
CA LYS A 79 -8.55 10.53 12.71
C LYS A 79 -9.97 11.06 12.49
N GLY A 80 -10.96 10.23 12.18
CA GLY A 80 -12.35 10.70 12.04
C GLY A 80 -12.55 11.63 10.83
N LEU A 81 -11.73 11.52 9.78
CA LEU A 81 -11.75 12.42 8.62
C LEU A 81 -12.77 12.02 7.55
N GLN A 82 -13.67 11.08 7.84
CA GLN A 82 -14.56 10.46 6.86
C GLN A 82 -15.47 11.48 6.16
N ASP A 83 -16.01 12.43 6.92
CA ASP A 83 -16.93 13.47 6.44
C ASP A 83 -16.20 14.73 5.94
N ILE A 84 -14.89 14.83 6.17
CA ILE A 84 -14.06 15.99 5.81
C ILE A 84 -13.35 15.75 4.48
N ILE A 85 -12.81 14.54 4.29
CA ILE A 85 -12.04 14.13 3.12
C ILE A 85 -12.71 12.90 2.51
N PRO A 86 -13.63 13.06 1.54
CA PRO A 86 -14.13 11.93 0.77
C PRO A 86 -12.99 11.23 0.00
N PHE A 87 -13.21 9.97 -0.39
CA PHE A 87 -12.24 9.24 -1.18
C PHE A 87 -12.90 8.41 -2.28
N THR A 88 -12.15 8.16 -3.34
CA THR A 88 -12.50 7.23 -4.41
C THR A 88 -11.39 6.21 -4.57
N SER A 89 -11.74 4.93 -4.52
CA SER A 89 -10.85 3.86 -4.92
C SER A 89 -10.97 3.62 -6.41
N VAL A 90 -9.85 3.65 -7.11
CA VAL A 90 -9.74 3.16 -8.49
C VAL A 90 -9.98 1.65 -8.53
N HIS A 91 -10.26 1.14 -9.72
CA HIS A 91 -10.40 -0.28 -9.98
C HIS A 91 -9.07 -1.03 -9.67
N TRP A 92 -9.16 -2.27 -9.18
CA TRP A 92 -7.97 -3.05 -8.79
C TRP A 92 -7.07 -3.40 -9.98
N HIS A 93 -7.63 -3.51 -11.18
CA HIS A 93 -6.88 -3.88 -12.38
C HIS A 93 -6.12 -2.66 -12.90
N MET A 94 -4.80 -2.68 -12.86
CA MET A 94 -3.99 -1.63 -13.48
C MET A 94 -3.70 -2.03 -14.92
N GLN A 95 -4.35 -1.36 -15.87
CA GLN A 95 -4.26 -1.65 -17.30
C GLN A 95 -3.10 -0.88 -17.96
N GLU A 96 -3.03 -0.87 -19.29
CA GLU A 96 -1.95 -0.24 -20.07
C GLU A 96 -1.77 1.26 -19.77
N LEU A 97 -2.87 1.95 -19.42
CA LEU A 97 -2.89 3.37 -19.11
C LEU A 97 -2.81 3.65 -17.60
N GLY A 98 -2.62 2.62 -16.78
CA GLY A 98 -2.48 2.72 -15.33
C GLY A 98 -3.78 2.50 -14.57
N TRP A 99 -3.90 3.20 -13.44
CA TRP A 99 -5.08 3.15 -12.58
C TRP A 99 -6.27 3.82 -13.26
N HIS A 100 -7.40 3.10 -13.33
CA HIS A 100 -8.64 3.59 -13.92
C HIS A 100 -9.80 3.58 -12.93
N PHE A 101 -10.74 4.50 -13.11
CA PHE A 101 -11.99 4.51 -12.36
C PHE A 101 -12.89 3.36 -12.81
N ALA A 102 -13.79 2.92 -11.93
CA ALA A 102 -14.74 1.85 -12.27
C ALA A 102 -15.68 2.29 -13.39
N ASP A 103 -16.15 1.35 -14.23
CA ASP A 103 -17.20 1.67 -15.19
C ASP A 103 -18.54 1.90 -14.47
N GLY A 104 -19.27 2.93 -14.86
CA GLY A 104 -20.62 3.20 -14.35
C GLY A 104 -21.72 2.47 -15.11
N SER A 105 -21.37 1.50 -15.97
CA SER A 105 -22.29 0.87 -16.93
C SER A 105 -22.84 -0.47 -16.46
N SER A 106 -22.24 -1.06 -15.44
CA SER A 106 -22.69 -2.30 -14.83
C SER A 106 -23.40 -2.02 -13.50
N SER A 107 -24.58 -2.62 -13.31
CA SER A 107 -25.33 -2.60 -12.04
C SER A 107 -24.62 -3.34 -10.89
N GLN A 108 -23.40 -3.82 -11.15
CA GLN A 108 -22.41 -4.30 -10.21
C GLN A 108 -21.05 -3.96 -10.83
N THR A 109 -20.28 -3.07 -10.20
CA THR A 109 -18.87 -2.89 -10.58
C THR A 109 -18.18 -4.26 -10.52
N ASP A 110 -17.36 -4.60 -11.51
CA ASP A 110 -16.56 -5.84 -11.54
C ASP A 110 -15.49 -5.91 -10.41
N ALA A 111 -15.37 -4.83 -9.64
CA ALA A 111 -14.66 -4.71 -8.38
C ALA A 111 -15.61 -4.46 -7.19
N PRO A 112 -15.46 -5.17 -6.06
CA PRO A 112 -16.27 -4.93 -4.86
C PRO A 112 -15.88 -3.62 -4.16
N GLY A 113 -16.82 -2.99 -3.45
CA GLY A 113 -16.55 -1.87 -2.55
C GLY A 113 -17.28 -0.57 -2.91
N ALA A 114 -17.93 0.06 -1.93
CA ALA A 114 -18.82 1.21 -2.15
C ALA A 114 -18.12 2.46 -2.72
N ASN A 115 -16.82 2.63 -2.46
CA ASN A 115 -16.02 3.75 -2.97
C ASN A 115 -15.29 3.42 -4.29
N VAL A 116 -15.61 2.28 -4.91
CA VAL A 116 -15.06 1.90 -6.22
C VAL A 116 -16.00 2.41 -7.30
N THR A 117 -15.84 3.67 -7.67
CA THR A 117 -16.79 4.40 -8.52
C THR A 117 -16.09 5.11 -9.68
N LEU A 118 -16.87 5.76 -10.53
CA LEU A 118 -16.40 6.85 -11.37
C LEU A 118 -15.81 7.99 -10.51
N ASP A 119 -15.03 8.87 -11.13
CA ASP A 119 -14.57 10.10 -10.49
C ASP A 119 -15.78 10.99 -10.11
N PRO A 120 -15.99 11.31 -8.82
CA PRO A 120 -17.14 12.09 -8.38
C PRO A 120 -16.92 13.61 -8.47
N VAL A 121 -15.72 14.08 -8.80
CA VAL A 121 -15.42 15.52 -8.82
C VAL A 121 -16.09 16.17 -10.04
N LYS A 122 -16.82 17.26 -9.78
CA LYS A 122 -17.51 18.03 -10.82
C LYS A 122 -16.52 18.54 -11.86
N GLY A 123 -16.79 18.29 -13.15
CA GLY A 123 -15.88 18.63 -14.25
C GLY A 123 -14.92 17.50 -14.64
N HIS A 124 -14.91 16.38 -13.91
CA HIS A 124 -14.11 15.18 -14.22
C HIS A 124 -14.95 14.08 -14.88
N GLU A 125 -16.12 14.37 -15.45
CA GLU A 125 -17.00 13.35 -16.06
C GLU A 125 -16.30 12.57 -17.20
N GLY A 126 -15.34 13.23 -17.85
CA GLY A 126 -14.47 12.65 -18.88
C GLY A 126 -13.26 11.88 -18.35
N TYR A 127 -12.92 11.99 -17.07
CA TYR A 127 -11.72 11.36 -16.51
C TYR A 127 -11.99 9.87 -16.32
N LYS A 128 -11.13 9.06 -16.92
CA LYS A 128 -11.20 7.59 -16.87
C LYS A 128 -10.03 7.00 -16.10
N HIS A 129 -8.94 7.75 -15.97
CA HIS A 129 -7.70 7.30 -15.35
C HIS A 129 -7.13 8.34 -14.39
N ILE A 130 -6.35 7.88 -13.41
CA ILE A 130 -5.63 8.78 -12.49
C ILE A 130 -4.70 9.71 -13.25
N ARG A 131 -4.11 9.27 -14.36
CA ARG A 131 -3.25 10.11 -15.20
C ARG A 131 -3.94 11.37 -15.72
N ASP A 132 -5.27 11.35 -15.86
CA ASP A 132 -6.03 12.50 -16.35
C ASP A 132 -5.94 13.66 -15.33
N LEU A 133 -5.92 13.35 -14.02
CA LEU A 133 -5.65 14.32 -12.95
C LEU A 133 -4.24 14.93 -13.10
N TYR A 134 -3.25 14.10 -13.39
CA TYR A 134 -1.86 14.54 -13.51
C TYR A 134 -1.68 15.45 -14.73
N PHE A 135 -2.23 15.07 -15.89
CA PHE A 135 -2.13 15.87 -17.11
C PHE A 135 -2.94 17.17 -17.06
N ALA A 136 -4.02 17.20 -16.27
CA ALA A 136 -4.78 18.43 -16.05
C ALA A 136 -3.98 19.46 -15.23
N VAL A 137 -3.12 19.01 -14.32
CA VAL A 137 -2.24 19.88 -13.52
C VAL A 137 -0.95 20.22 -14.25
N ASP A 138 -0.37 19.23 -14.94
CA ASP A 138 0.86 19.37 -15.73
C ASP A 138 0.74 18.56 -17.03
N PRO A 139 0.39 19.21 -18.16
CA PRO A 139 0.29 18.53 -19.46
C PRO A 139 1.59 17.87 -19.93
N GLY A 140 2.74 18.29 -19.39
CA GLY A 140 4.06 17.75 -19.71
C GLY A 140 4.53 16.63 -18.77
N TYR A 141 3.71 16.18 -17.82
CA TYR A 141 4.13 15.24 -16.78
C TYR A 141 4.70 13.93 -17.34
N GLN A 142 5.93 13.58 -16.93
CA GLN A 142 6.66 12.37 -17.38
C GLN A 142 6.84 11.31 -16.28
N GLY A 143 6.33 11.56 -15.07
CA GLY A 143 6.47 10.66 -13.93
C GLY A 143 5.46 9.49 -13.95
N ARG A 144 5.45 8.71 -12.87
CA ARG A 144 4.44 7.65 -12.67
C ARG A 144 3.14 8.24 -12.12
N PHE A 145 2.01 7.82 -12.68
CA PHE A 145 0.66 8.18 -12.20
C PHE A 145 0.28 7.32 -10.98
N THR A 146 0.81 7.66 -9.82
CA THR A 146 0.66 6.87 -8.58
C THR A 146 -0.59 7.22 -7.79
N VAL A 147 -0.99 6.28 -6.92
CA VAL A 147 -1.89 6.51 -5.78
C VAL A 147 -1.11 6.28 -4.47
N PRO A 148 -1.41 6.99 -3.37
CA PRO A 148 -2.52 7.94 -3.20
C PRO A 148 -2.29 9.28 -3.90
N VAL A 149 -3.39 10.00 -4.18
CA VAL A 149 -3.37 11.40 -4.62
C VAL A 149 -4.30 12.19 -3.71
N LEU A 150 -3.77 13.19 -3.00
CA LEU A 150 -4.58 14.19 -2.31
C LEU A 150 -4.83 15.36 -3.26
N TYR A 151 -6.07 15.55 -3.67
CA TYR A 151 -6.48 16.51 -4.69
C TYR A 151 -7.29 17.65 -4.08
N ASP A 152 -6.96 18.90 -4.41
CA ASP A 152 -7.73 20.08 -4.05
C ASP A 152 -8.80 20.33 -5.13
N VAL A 153 -10.06 20.06 -4.81
CA VAL A 153 -11.18 20.19 -5.75
C VAL A 153 -11.54 21.66 -6.04
N LYS A 154 -11.14 22.60 -5.18
CA LYS A 154 -11.39 24.03 -5.39
C LYS A 154 -10.42 24.63 -6.39
N GLN A 155 -9.14 24.27 -6.28
CA GLN A 155 -8.10 24.79 -7.17
C GLN A 155 -7.84 23.89 -8.39
N GLY A 156 -8.34 22.67 -8.38
CA GLY A 156 -8.07 21.69 -9.44
C GLY A 156 -6.61 21.22 -9.46
N LYS A 157 -5.96 21.11 -8.29
CA LYS A 157 -4.53 20.79 -8.15
C LYS A 157 -4.30 19.50 -7.37
N ILE A 158 -3.23 18.79 -7.70
CA ILE A 158 -2.68 17.74 -6.83
C ILE A 158 -1.88 18.42 -5.72
N VAL A 159 -2.29 18.25 -4.46
CA VAL A 159 -1.56 18.73 -3.28
C VAL A 159 -0.33 17.85 -3.09
N SER A 160 -0.54 16.54 -2.95
CA SER A 160 0.53 15.59 -2.76
C SER A 160 0.18 14.22 -3.33
N ASN A 161 1.20 13.52 -3.83
CA ASN A 161 1.14 12.10 -4.15
C ASN A 161 2.14 11.27 -3.31
N GLU A 162 2.65 11.84 -2.21
CA GLU A 162 3.57 11.18 -1.28
C GLU A 162 2.82 10.69 -0.04
N SER A 163 2.63 9.37 0.06
CA SER A 163 1.86 8.75 1.15
C SER A 163 2.36 9.11 2.55
N SER A 164 3.68 9.24 2.74
CA SER A 164 4.26 9.52 4.06
C SER A 164 4.02 10.96 4.53
N GLU A 165 3.86 11.89 3.60
CA GLU A 165 3.51 13.28 3.90
C GLU A 165 2.00 13.44 4.07
N ILE A 166 1.20 12.79 3.21
CA ILE A 166 -0.26 12.83 3.29
C ILE A 166 -0.75 12.36 4.67
N ILE A 167 -0.21 11.24 5.19
CA ILE A 167 -0.59 10.79 6.53
C ILE A 167 -0.22 11.81 7.61
N ARG A 168 0.95 12.45 7.50
CA ARG A 168 1.38 13.48 8.46
C ARG A 168 0.51 14.74 8.41
N MET A 169 0.00 15.12 7.24
CA MET A 169 -1.03 16.18 7.15
C MET A 169 -2.28 15.81 7.95
N PHE A 170 -2.70 14.54 7.89
CA PHE A 170 -3.92 14.07 8.55
C PHE A 170 -3.78 13.96 10.07
N TYR A 171 -2.56 13.93 10.62
CA TYR A 171 -2.35 13.82 12.07
C TYR A 171 -2.90 15.01 12.83
N THR A 172 -2.68 16.23 12.34
CA THR A 172 -2.95 17.44 13.11
C THR A 172 -3.55 18.60 12.32
N GLU A 173 -3.31 18.69 11.00
CA GLU A 173 -3.71 19.87 10.22
C GLU A 173 -5.23 20.06 10.16
N PHE A 174 -6.00 18.99 10.35
CA PHE A 174 -7.46 19.04 10.37
C PHE A 174 -8.07 19.04 11.78
N ASP A 175 -7.27 19.04 12.86
CA ASP A 175 -7.79 18.86 14.23
C ASP A 175 -8.89 19.86 14.62
N ASP A 176 -8.83 21.10 14.11
CA ASP A 176 -9.80 22.15 14.44
C ASP A 176 -11.20 21.86 13.90
N LEU A 177 -11.33 20.87 12.99
CA LEU A 177 -12.58 20.39 12.40
C LEU A 177 -13.07 19.08 13.02
N LEU A 178 -12.26 18.45 13.89
CA LEU A 178 -12.51 17.11 14.42
C LEU A 178 -13.18 17.13 15.79
N ALA A 179 -13.91 16.07 16.13
CA ALA A 179 -14.38 15.85 17.49
C ALA A 179 -13.19 15.59 18.46
N PRO A 180 -13.28 15.98 19.75
CA PRO A 180 -12.15 15.94 20.68
C PRO A 180 -11.48 14.58 20.85
N GLU A 181 -12.22 13.48 20.69
CA GLU A 181 -11.68 12.11 20.76
C GLU A 181 -10.68 11.81 19.64
N PHE A 182 -10.88 12.35 18.44
CA PHE A 182 -9.98 12.15 17.31
C PHE A 182 -8.76 13.07 17.37
N GLN A 183 -8.89 14.24 18.00
CA GLN A 183 -7.78 15.18 18.20
C GLN A 183 -6.69 14.61 19.13
N LYS A 184 -7.08 13.78 20.10
CA LYS A 184 -6.16 13.19 21.10
C LYS A 184 -5.27 12.08 20.55
N LEU A 185 -5.58 11.54 19.38
CA LEU A 185 -4.78 10.48 18.77
C LEU A 185 -3.47 11.06 18.23
N ASP A 186 -2.37 10.73 18.89
CA ASP A 186 -1.01 11.11 18.50
C ASP A 186 -0.28 9.92 17.86
N LEU A 187 -0.16 9.94 16.54
CA LEU A 187 0.50 8.89 15.76
C LEU A 187 2.02 9.11 15.61
N LEU A 188 2.54 10.26 16.05
CA LEU A 188 3.97 10.57 16.04
C LEU A 188 4.38 11.31 17.33
N PRO A 189 4.30 10.63 18.50
CA PRO A 189 4.62 11.28 19.77
C PRO A 189 6.07 11.77 19.79
N ALA A 190 6.29 12.99 20.27
CA ALA A 190 7.60 13.63 20.28
C ALA A 190 8.68 12.78 20.97
N ALA A 191 8.32 12.06 22.04
CA ALA A 191 9.23 11.18 22.77
C ALA A 191 9.70 9.95 21.96
N LEU A 192 8.92 9.51 20.97
CA LEU A 192 9.22 8.35 20.13
C LEU A 192 9.68 8.75 18.72
N GLN A 193 9.55 10.02 18.33
CA GLN A 193 9.74 10.47 16.95
C GLN A 193 11.07 10.02 16.33
N SER A 194 12.20 10.22 17.03
CA SER A 194 13.52 9.81 16.50
C SER A 194 13.63 8.28 16.30
N GLN A 195 13.03 7.50 17.20
CA GLN A 195 13.00 6.04 17.07
C GLN A 195 12.09 5.62 15.90
N ILE A 196 10.93 6.26 15.77
CA ILE A 196 9.98 6.03 14.69
C ILE A 196 10.60 6.38 13.33
N ASP A 197 11.27 7.53 13.21
CA ASP A 197 11.93 7.95 11.97
C ASP A 197 13.03 6.96 11.56
N THR A 198 13.87 6.55 12.51
CA THR A 198 14.89 5.52 12.29
C THR A 198 14.25 4.21 11.83
N THR A 199 13.17 3.78 12.49
CA THR A 199 12.45 2.54 12.13
C THR A 199 11.80 2.63 10.76
N ASN A 200 11.18 3.75 10.45
CA ASN A 200 10.50 3.98 9.19
C ASN A 200 11.47 4.02 8.01
N GLU A 201 12.71 4.45 8.22
CA GLU A 201 13.74 4.46 7.18
C GLU A 201 14.11 3.04 6.74
N TRP A 202 14.57 2.20 7.66
CA TRP A 202 14.97 0.83 7.30
C TRP A 202 13.77 -0.06 6.94
N THR A 203 12.63 0.08 7.62
CA THR A 203 11.42 -0.68 7.24
C THR A 203 10.91 -0.28 5.86
N TYR A 204 11.01 0.99 5.47
CA TYR A 204 10.69 1.41 4.10
C TYR A 204 11.63 0.75 3.09
N ASN A 205 12.95 0.86 3.32
CA ASN A 205 13.95 0.39 2.38
C ASN A 205 13.96 -1.14 2.23
N ASP A 206 13.86 -1.85 3.35
CA ASP A 206 14.17 -3.27 3.43
C ASP A 206 12.92 -4.15 3.52
N ILE A 207 11.77 -3.60 3.95
CA ILE A 207 10.50 -4.33 4.03
C ILE A 207 9.49 -3.79 3.03
N ASN A 208 9.01 -2.55 3.20
CA ASN A 208 7.90 -2.02 2.41
C ASN A 208 8.25 -1.95 0.92
N ASN A 209 9.46 -1.49 0.61
CA ASN A 209 10.00 -1.49 -0.74
C ASN A 209 10.78 -2.79 -1.05
N GLY A 210 11.29 -3.48 -0.02
CA GLY A 210 12.04 -4.73 -0.16
C GLY A 210 11.27 -5.86 -0.85
N VAL A 211 9.98 -6.00 -0.56
CA VAL A 211 9.11 -6.97 -1.27
C VAL A 211 9.01 -6.66 -2.77
N TYR A 212 8.97 -5.38 -3.15
CA TYR A 212 8.95 -4.97 -4.56
C TYR A 212 10.32 -5.13 -5.22
N LYS A 213 11.41 -4.80 -4.51
CA LYS A 213 12.78 -5.06 -4.98
C LYS A 213 12.98 -6.54 -5.29
N SER A 214 12.44 -7.42 -4.45
CA SER A 214 12.48 -8.87 -4.66
C SER A 214 11.60 -9.29 -5.84
N GLY A 215 10.34 -8.88 -5.84
CA GLY A 215 9.37 -9.34 -6.83
C GLY A 215 9.57 -8.82 -8.26
N PHE A 216 10.15 -7.63 -8.40
CA PHE A 216 10.44 -7.02 -9.71
C PHE A 216 11.87 -7.25 -10.19
N ALA A 217 12.73 -7.90 -9.40
CA ALA A 217 14.07 -8.23 -9.84
C ALA A 217 14.03 -9.08 -11.13
N THR A 218 14.84 -8.71 -12.12
CA THR A 218 14.95 -9.43 -13.40
C THR A 218 16.21 -10.30 -13.49
N THR A 219 17.11 -10.21 -12.50
CA THR A 219 18.29 -11.06 -12.37
C THR A 219 18.26 -11.83 -11.05
N GLN A 220 18.90 -13.00 -11.01
CA GLN A 220 19.00 -13.82 -9.80
C GLN A 220 19.78 -13.09 -8.70
N GLU A 221 20.80 -12.32 -9.05
CA GLU A 221 21.61 -11.56 -8.09
C GLU A 221 20.79 -10.47 -7.40
N ALA A 222 20.07 -9.64 -8.17
CA ALA A 222 19.20 -8.61 -7.63
C ALA A 222 18.11 -9.21 -6.71
N TYR A 223 17.49 -10.32 -7.14
CA TYR A 223 16.52 -11.03 -6.32
C TYR A 223 17.13 -11.55 -5.01
N THR A 224 18.26 -12.28 -5.08
CA THR A 224 18.90 -12.86 -3.89
C THR A 224 19.28 -11.76 -2.89
N LYS A 225 19.85 -10.65 -3.36
CA LYS A 225 20.20 -9.50 -2.51
C LYS A 225 18.97 -8.90 -1.84
N ALA A 226 17.90 -8.66 -2.61
CA ALA A 226 16.68 -8.04 -2.09
C ALA A 226 15.96 -8.94 -1.08
N VAL A 227 15.78 -10.23 -1.41
CA VAL A 227 15.03 -11.17 -0.57
C VAL A 227 15.77 -11.49 0.73
N THR A 228 17.10 -11.62 0.70
CA THR A 228 17.90 -11.85 1.91
C THR A 228 17.88 -10.64 2.85
N THR A 229 17.98 -9.42 2.28
CA THR A 229 17.83 -8.16 3.04
C THR A 229 16.44 -8.06 3.69
N LEU A 230 15.38 -8.41 2.94
CA LEU A 230 14.01 -8.43 3.45
C LEU A 230 13.84 -9.37 4.65
N PHE A 231 14.32 -10.61 4.56
CA PHE A 231 14.16 -11.57 5.67
C PHE A 231 15.02 -11.21 6.88
N ALA A 232 16.21 -10.63 6.71
CA ALA A 232 16.98 -10.08 7.82
C ALA A 232 16.25 -8.92 8.53
N ALA A 233 15.56 -8.07 7.77
CA ALA A 233 14.73 -7.00 8.33
C ALA A 233 13.48 -7.53 9.04
N LEU A 234 12.82 -8.58 8.52
CA LEU A 234 11.71 -9.25 9.21
C LEU A 234 12.19 -9.91 10.52
N ASP A 235 13.37 -10.54 10.53
CA ASP A 235 13.96 -11.11 11.74
C ASP A 235 14.23 -10.03 12.80
N ARG A 236 14.64 -8.83 12.38
CA ARG A 236 14.78 -7.66 13.26
C ARG A 236 13.43 -7.21 13.84
N VAL A 237 12.37 -7.14 13.03
CA VAL A 237 11.01 -6.81 13.51
C VAL A 237 10.55 -7.86 14.54
N GLU A 238 10.70 -9.15 14.22
CA GLU A 238 10.29 -10.25 15.08
C GLU A 238 11.00 -10.19 16.43
N ALA A 239 12.32 -10.01 16.42
CA ALA A 239 13.12 -9.88 17.63
C ALA A 239 12.69 -8.66 18.46
N HIS A 240 12.38 -7.53 17.82
CA HIS A 240 11.88 -6.34 18.51
C HIS A 240 10.52 -6.60 19.16
N LEU A 241 9.54 -7.10 18.41
CA LEU A 241 8.19 -7.39 18.92
C LEU A 241 8.19 -8.46 20.02
N ALA A 242 9.18 -9.35 20.06
CA ALA A 242 9.38 -10.29 21.16
C ALA A 242 9.71 -9.61 22.49
N THR A 243 10.34 -8.42 22.45
CA THR A 243 10.68 -7.63 23.65
C THR A 243 9.54 -6.78 24.16
N VAL A 244 8.51 -6.54 23.34
CA VAL A 244 7.36 -5.72 23.71
C VAL A 244 6.45 -6.49 24.65
N THR A 245 6.21 -5.96 25.84
CA THR A 245 5.46 -6.64 26.92
C THR A 245 4.24 -5.84 27.42
N ASP A 246 4.17 -4.54 27.13
CA ASP A 246 3.22 -3.59 27.71
C ASP A 246 2.21 -3.02 26.69
N GLY A 247 2.03 -3.67 25.54
CA GLY A 247 0.97 -3.32 24.61
C GLY A 247 1.00 -4.11 23.32
N PRO A 248 -0.02 -3.96 22.46
CA PRO A 248 -0.11 -4.72 21.22
C PRO A 248 0.64 -4.06 20.06
N TYR A 249 1.22 -2.88 20.23
CA TYR A 249 1.83 -2.08 19.16
C TYR A 249 3.36 -2.15 19.17
N TYR A 250 3.97 -1.69 18.08
CA TYR A 250 5.41 -1.79 17.85
C TYR A 250 6.23 -1.12 18.97
N TYR A 251 5.76 0.00 19.52
CA TYR A 251 6.42 0.72 20.63
C TYR A 251 5.65 0.60 21.96
N GLY A 252 4.98 -0.53 22.19
CA GLY A 252 4.29 -0.82 23.46
C GLY A 252 2.81 -0.44 23.41
N PRO A 253 2.32 0.41 24.34
CA PRO A 253 0.89 0.67 24.51
C PRO A 253 0.28 1.63 23.48
N THR A 254 1.10 2.38 22.75
CA THR A 254 0.65 3.46 21.86
C THR A 254 0.79 3.06 20.40
N LEU A 255 -0.30 3.20 19.63
CA LEU A 255 -0.29 3.05 18.18
C LEU A 255 0.48 4.21 17.54
N THR A 256 1.39 3.91 16.62
CA THR A 256 2.21 4.92 15.94
C THR A 256 2.17 4.78 14.42
N GLU A 257 2.73 5.75 13.69
CA GLU A 257 2.88 5.63 12.24
C GLU A 257 3.80 4.48 11.82
N ALA A 258 4.69 4.00 12.70
CA ALA A 258 5.50 2.82 12.44
C ALA A 258 4.63 1.56 12.26
N ASP A 259 3.62 1.39 13.11
CA ASP A 259 2.66 0.30 13.02
C ASP A 259 1.90 0.35 11.69
N ILE A 260 1.35 1.52 11.34
CA ILE A 260 0.56 1.71 10.13
C ILE A 260 1.39 1.43 8.88
N ARG A 261 2.61 1.97 8.82
CA ARG A 261 3.51 1.80 7.67
C ARG A 261 3.94 0.35 7.49
N LEU A 262 4.20 -0.37 8.58
CA LEU A 262 4.55 -1.78 8.54
C LEU A 262 3.34 -2.66 8.20
N PHE A 263 2.18 -2.39 8.82
CA PHE A 263 0.97 -3.21 8.71
C PHE A 263 0.56 -3.38 7.25
N THR A 264 0.56 -2.28 6.50
CA THR A 264 0.13 -2.28 5.10
C THR A 264 0.96 -3.22 4.21
N THR A 265 2.22 -3.51 4.57
CA THR A 265 3.03 -4.54 3.92
C THR A 265 2.74 -5.93 4.51
N ILE A 266 2.75 -6.08 5.83
CA ILE A 266 2.63 -7.40 6.47
C ILE A 266 1.27 -8.06 6.18
N ILE A 267 0.17 -7.30 6.16
CA ILE A 267 -1.17 -7.80 5.82
C ILE A 267 -1.27 -8.35 4.38
N ARG A 268 -0.34 -7.94 3.50
CA ARG A 268 -0.25 -8.39 2.10
C ARG A 268 0.76 -9.54 1.91
N PHE A 269 1.55 -9.85 2.94
CA PHE A 269 2.71 -10.71 2.82
C PHE A 269 2.34 -12.14 2.41
N ASP A 270 1.56 -12.83 3.24
CA ASP A 270 1.16 -14.21 2.95
C ASP A 270 0.19 -14.30 1.76
N VAL A 271 -0.66 -13.28 1.59
CA VAL A 271 -1.75 -13.30 0.60
C VAL A 271 -1.30 -12.95 -0.83
N VAL A 272 -0.15 -12.29 -0.96
CA VAL A 272 0.43 -11.90 -2.26
C VAL A 272 1.93 -12.16 -2.29
N TYR A 273 2.71 -11.53 -1.41
CA TYR A 273 4.16 -11.40 -1.60
C TYR A 273 4.91 -12.74 -1.58
N VAL A 274 4.51 -13.66 -0.71
CA VAL A 274 5.11 -15.00 -0.62
C VAL A 274 5.16 -15.68 -1.99
N GLN A 275 4.03 -15.76 -2.69
CA GLN A 275 3.96 -16.42 -3.99
C GLN A 275 4.32 -15.48 -5.14
N HIS A 276 3.67 -14.32 -5.21
CA HIS A 276 3.74 -13.43 -6.37
C HIS A 276 5.12 -12.77 -6.49
N PHE A 277 5.70 -12.35 -5.37
CA PHE A 277 7.03 -11.72 -5.32
C PHE A 277 8.14 -12.69 -4.90
N LYS A 278 7.83 -13.98 -4.78
CA LYS A 278 8.77 -15.03 -4.38
C LYS A 278 9.42 -14.74 -3.01
N THR A 279 8.76 -14.01 -2.12
CA THR A 279 9.28 -13.76 -0.77
C THR A 279 8.95 -14.94 0.15
N ASN A 280 9.48 -16.11 -0.18
CA ASN A 280 9.01 -17.40 0.32
C ASN A 280 10.02 -18.17 1.17
N VAL A 281 11.06 -17.51 1.72
CA VAL A 281 11.97 -18.14 2.68
C VAL A 281 11.18 -18.62 3.91
N ARG A 282 10.21 -17.81 4.36
CA ARG A 282 9.28 -18.05 5.47
C ARG A 282 7.96 -17.31 5.23
N THR A 283 6.91 -17.67 5.95
CA THR A 283 5.60 -16.98 5.97
C THR A 283 5.37 -16.26 7.29
N ILE A 284 4.56 -15.21 7.30
CA ILE A 284 4.22 -14.51 8.55
C ILE A 284 3.46 -15.44 9.49
N ARG A 285 2.41 -16.11 9.00
CA ARG A 285 1.53 -16.93 9.85
C ARG A 285 2.18 -18.15 10.49
N ALA A 286 3.24 -18.71 9.91
CA ALA A 286 3.84 -19.96 10.38
C ALA A 286 5.19 -19.77 11.08
N ASP A 287 5.97 -18.75 10.70
CA ASP A 287 7.37 -18.64 11.09
C ASP A 287 7.69 -17.42 11.95
N TYR A 288 6.76 -16.46 12.05
CA TYR A 288 6.94 -15.19 12.78
C TYR A 288 5.83 -14.98 13.82
N PRO A 289 5.85 -15.70 14.96
CA PRO A 289 4.79 -15.65 15.94
C PRO A 289 4.51 -14.25 16.50
N TYR A 290 5.53 -13.41 16.73
CA TYR A 290 5.35 -12.07 17.30
C TYR A 290 4.78 -11.09 16.26
N ILE A 291 5.28 -11.11 15.02
CA ILE A 291 4.69 -10.34 13.91
C ILE A 291 3.25 -10.81 13.65
N HIS A 292 2.99 -12.12 13.62
CA HIS A 292 1.65 -12.64 13.35
C HIS A 292 0.66 -12.27 14.45
N ARG A 293 1.08 -12.29 15.72
CA ARG A 293 0.28 -11.79 16.85
C ARG A 293 -0.01 -10.29 16.72
N TRP A 294 1.01 -9.48 16.45
CA TRP A 294 0.88 -8.04 16.24
C TRP A 294 -0.06 -7.70 15.07
N LEU A 295 0.10 -8.40 13.93
CA LEU A 295 -0.72 -8.24 12.73
C LEU A 295 -2.19 -8.50 13.01
N ARG A 296 -2.50 -9.64 13.66
CA ARG A 296 -3.87 -10.01 14.02
C ARG A 296 -4.47 -9.05 15.04
N GLY A 297 -3.67 -8.59 16.00
CA GLY A 297 -4.07 -7.59 17.00
C GLY A 297 -4.49 -6.26 16.36
N LEU A 298 -3.72 -5.76 15.38
CA LEU A 298 -4.09 -4.59 14.61
C LEU A 298 -5.35 -4.82 13.78
N TYR A 299 -5.38 -5.90 12.99
CA TYR A 299 -6.46 -6.17 12.05
C TYR A 299 -7.80 -6.39 12.76
N TRP A 300 -7.87 -7.30 13.75
CA TRP A 300 -9.13 -7.63 14.42
C TRP A 300 -9.46 -6.70 15.59
N GLY A 301 -8.46 -6.03 16.16
CA GLY A 301 -8.64 -5.15 17.32
C GLY A 301 -8.99 -3.71 16.95
N ASN A 302 -8.86 -3.31 15.68
CA ASN A 302 -9.09 -1.94 15.26
C ASN A 302 -9.77 -1.87 13.87
N LYS A 303 -10.99 -1.33 13.86
CA LYS A 303 -11.81 -1.17 12.65
C LYS A 303 -11.13 -0.40 11.52
N ALA A 304 -10.26 0.56 11.84
CA ALA A 304 -9.54 1.32 10.83
C ALA A 304 -8.54 0.46 10.03
N PHE A 305 -8.13 -0.68 10.55
CA PHE A 305 -7.28 -1.65 9.86
C PHE A 305 -8.11 -2.73 9.17
N GLU A 306 -9.18 -3.19 9.81
CA GLU A 306 -10.12 -4.19 9.28
C GLU A 306 -10.86 -3.66 8.04
N GLU A 307 -11.60 -2.57 8.21
CA GLU A 307 -12.58 -2.06 7.24
C GLU A 307 -11.91 -1.44 6.00
N THR A 308 -10.64 -1.09 6.07
CA THR A 308 -9.87 -0.56 4.92
C THR A 308 -9.11 -1.64 4.14
N THR A 309 -9.13 -2.90 4.61
CA THR A 309 -8.40 -4.01 3.98
C THR A 309 -9.32 -4.84 3.08
N GLU A 310 -9.25 -4.60 1.77
CA GLU A 310 -9.99 -5.36 0.76
C GLU A 310 -9.13 -6.44 0.08
N PHE A 311 -9.18 -7.68 0.58
CA PHE A 311 -8.35 -8.78 0.08
C PHE A 311 -8.61 -9.12 -1.39
N THR A 312 -9.83 -8.92 -1.90
CA THR A 312 -10.12 -9.13 -3.32
C THR A 312 -9.34 -8.15 -4.19
N HIS A 313 -9.33 -6.87 -3.83
CA HIS A 313 -8.54 -5.85 -4.52
C HIS A 313 -7.05 -6.15 -4.45
N ILE A 314 -6.56 -6.47 -3.24
CA ILE A 314 -5.17 -6.83 -3.01
C ILE A 314 -4.76 -8.00 -3.90
N LYS A 315 -5.46 -9.14 -3.85
CA LYS A 315 -5.04 -10.33 -4.60
C LYS A 315 -5.15 -10.13 -6.12
N LYS A 316 -6.28 -9.59 -6.58
CA LYS A 316 -6.52 -9.41 -8.03
C LYS A 316 -5.59 -8.36 -8.63
N HIS A 317 -5.33 -7.24 -7.96
CA HIS A 317 -4.42 -6.22 -8.49
C HIS A 317 -3.05 -6.81 -8.80
N TYR A 318 -2.39 -7.44 -7.82
CA TYR A 318 -1.02 -7.90 -8.01
C TYR A 318 -0.96 -9.03 -9.03
N THR A 319 -1.86 -10.00 -8.93
CA THR A 319 -1.79 -11.21 -9.78
C THR A 319 -2.25 -10.96 -11.20
N LYS A 320 -3.15 -9.99 -11.45
CA LYS A 320 -3.70 -9.72 -12.79
C LYS A 320 -3.03 -8.54 -13.51
N SER A 321 -2.50 -7.57 -12.78
CA SER A 321 -1.87 -6.38 -13.39
C SER A 321 -0.39 -6.56 -13.67
N HIS A 322 0.29 -7.47 -12.95
CA HIS A 322 1.72 -7.74 -13.15
C HIS A 322 1.94 -8.92 -14.10
N THR A 323 1.52 -8.78 -15.36
CA THR A 323 1.62 -9.84 -16.37
C THR A 323 3.08 -10.22 -16.69
N GLN A 324 4.04 -9.35 -16.40
CA GLN A 324 5.47 -9.67 -16.51
C GLN A 324 5.95 -10.68 -15.46
N ILE A 325 5.22 -10.81 -14.33
CA ILE A 325 5.49 -11.82 -13.28
C ILE A 325 4.56 -13.03 -13.46
N ASN A 326 3.29 -12.78 -13.76
CA ASN A 326 2.25 -13.79 -13.86
C ASN A 326 1.52 -13.67 -15.22
N PRO A 327 2.08 -14.25 -16.30
CA PRO A 327 1.62 -14.01 -17.68
C PRO A 327 0.15 -14.37 -17.95
N PHE A 328 -0.38 -15.37 -17.26
CA PHE A 328 -1.77 -15.83 -17.42
C PHE A 328 -2.76 -15.13 -16.48
N SER A 329 -2.31 -14.19 -15.65
CA SER A 329 -3.16 -13.43 -14.73
C SER A 329 -4.08 -14.30 -13.85
N ILE A 330 -3.59 -15.48 -13.47
CA ILE A 330 -4.29 -16.40 -12.56
C ILE A 330 -4.12 -15.89 -11.13
N THR A 331 -5.22 -15.72 -10.41
CA THR A 331 -5.21 -15.31 -9.00
C THR A 331 -5.25 -16.55 -8.12
N PRO A 332 -4.23 -16.82 -7.29
CA PRO A 332 -4.24 -17.95 -6.36
C PRO A 332 -5.43 -17.88 -5.38
N LEU A 333 -6.03 -19.03 -5.08
CA LEU A 333 -7.09 -19.13 -4.07
C LEU A 333 -6.53 -18.91 -2.66
N GLY A 334 -5.35 -19.44 -2.38
CA GLY A 334 -4.74 -19.35 -1.05
C GLY A 334 -4.10 -18.01 -0.73
N PRO A 335 -3.60 -17.88 0.51
CA PRO A 335 -3.92 -18.75 1.64
C PRO A 335 -5.36 -18.48 2.13
N GLU A 336 -6.04 -19.52 2.63
CA GLU A 336 -7.41 -19.44 3.15
C GLU A 336 -7.40 -19.86 4.64
N PRO A 337 -7.87 -19.01 5.58
CA PRO A 337 -8.33 -17.64 5.36
C PRO A 337 -7.17 -16.68 5.01
N PRO A 338 -7.47 -15.49 4.43
CA PRO A 338 -6.47 -14.45 4.17
C PRO A 338 -5.71 -14.04 5.43
N ILE A 339 -6.39 -13.97 6.58
CA ILE A 339 -5.84 -13.74 7.91
C ILE A 339 -6.53 -14.65 8.93
N LEU A 340 -5.77 -15.30 9.79
CA LEU A 340 -6.31 -16.16 10.85
C LEU A 340 -6.96 -15.31 11.95
N ARG A 341 -7.99 -15.86 12.60
CA ARG A 341 -8.59 -15.24 13.79
C ARG A 341 -7.60 -15.23 14.97
N MET A 342 -7.92 -14.46 16.00
CA MET A 342 -7.09 -14.33 17.21
C MET A 342 -6.95 -15.65 17.98
N ASP A 343 -7.96 -16.52 17.89
CA ASP A 343 -8.07 -17.82 18.56
C ASP A 343 -7.71 -19.01 17.63
N GLU A 344 -7.31 -18.73 16.39
CA GLU A 344 -6.93 -19.74 15.41
C GLU A 344 -5.42 -19.86 15.24
N GLU A 345 -4.95 -21.06 14.91
CA GLU A 345 -3.57 -21.35 14.56
C GLU A 345 -3.49 -22.27 13.34
N VAL A 346 -2.32 -22.25 12.67
CA VAL A 346 -2.09 -23.12 11.51
C VAL A 346 -2.26 -24.61 11.88
N PRO A 347 -2.72 -25.47 10.95
CA PRO A 347 -3.05 -26.86 11.27
C PRO A 347 -1.94 -27.65 11.98
N ALA A 348 -0.68 -27.43 11.59
CA ALA A 348 0.48 -28.06 12.22
C ALA A 348 0.66 -27.68 13.70
N VAL A 349 0.46 -26.40 14.06
CA VAL A 349 0.54 -25.93 15.45
C VAL A 349 -0.61 -26.50 16.27
N ARG A 350 -1.83 -26.50 15.73
CA ARG A 350 -3.00 -27.11 16.41
C ARG A 350 -2.76 -28.60 16.70
N PHE A 351 -2.19 -29.33 15.74
CA PHE A 351 -1.82 -30.73 15.93
C PHE A 351 -0.80 -30.89 17.07
N ALA A 352 0.28 -30.11 17.06
CA ALA A 352 1.32 -30.18 18.10
C ALA A 352 0.78 -29.86 19.51
N LEU A 353 -0.06 -28.82 19.64
CA LEU A 353 -0.70 -28.47 20.91
C LEU A 353 -1.61 -29.60 21.43
N ALA A 354 -2.39 -30.24 20.55
CA ALA A 354 -3.22 -31.37 20.93
C ALA A 354 -2.37 -32.56 21.42
N GLN A 355 -1.24 -32.86 20.77
CA GLN A 355 -0.33 -33.92 21.23
C GLN A 355 0.31 -33.60 22.58
N ALA A 356 0.71 -32.34 22.80
CA ALA A 356 1.29 -31.92 24.08
C ALA A 356 0.30 -32.05 25.25
N GLN A 357 -0.99 -31.75 25.02
CA GLN A 357 -2.04 -31.92 26.03
C GLN A 357 -2.33 -33.39 26.37
N VAL A 358 -2.22 -34.30 25.39
CA VAL A 358 -2.36 -35.75 25.64
C VAL A 358 -1.18 -36.28 26.45
N ALA A 359 0.04 -35.84 26.16
CA ALA A 359 1.24 -36.29 26.88
C ALA A 359 1.32 -35.82 28.35
N GLN A 360 0.52 -34.83 28.75
CA GLN A 360 0.43 -34.34 30.12
C GLN A 360 -0.66 -35.04 30.96
N LYS A 361 -1.48 -35.90 30.35
CA LYS A 361 -2.47 -36.75 31.00
C LYS A 361 -1.94 -38.18 31.13
#